data_AF-A0A7L0VN91-F1
#
_entry.id   AF-A0A7L0VN91-F1
#
_cell.length_a   1.000
_cell.length_b   1.000
_cell.length_c   1.000
_cell.angle_alpha   90.00
_cell.angle_beta   90.00
_cell.angle_gamma   90.00
#
_symmetry.space_group_name_H-M   'P 1'
#
loop_
_entity.id
_entity.type
_entity.pdbx_description
1 polymer ?
#
loop_
_entity_poly.entity_id
_entity_poly.type
_entity_poly.pdbx_seq_one_letter_code
_entity_poly.pdbx_strand_id
1 'polypeptide(L)'
;SLIRGLVLDHGARHPDMKKRVEDAFVLTCNVSLEYEKTEVSSGFFYKSAEEREKLVKAERKFIEDRVNKIIELKRKVCGDSDKGFVVINQKGIDPFSLDALAKAGIVALRRAKRRNMERLTLACGGTAMNSVEDLTPDCLGHAGLVYEYTLGEEKYTFIEKCENPRSVTLLIRGPNKHTLTQIKDALRDGLRAVKNAIEDGCVVPGAGALEVAIANALVKHKPSVKGRAQLGVQAFADALLIIPKVLAQNSGYDPQETLVKVQAEHMESGQLTGVDLNTGEPMVAAAAGIWDNYNVKKQLLHSCTVIASNILLVDEIMRAGMSSLKG
;
A
#
# COMPACT_ATOMS: atom_id res chain seq x y z
N SER A 1 9.18 7.62 -8.33
CA SER A 1 10.42 6.83 -8.24
C SER A 1 10.21 5.59 -7.40
N LEU A 2 10.81 4.46 -7.78
CA LEU A 2 10.78 3.22 -6.99
C LEU A 2 12.00 3.17 -6.08
N ILE A 3 11.76 2.97 -4.79
CA ILE A 3 12.79 2.85 -3.75
C ILE A 3 12.76 1.42 -3.23
N ARG A 4 13.89 0.72 -3.38
CA ARG A 4 14.07 -0.66 -2.90
C ARG A 4 14.37 -0.66 -1.40
N GLY A 5 13.35 -0.30 -0.63
CA GLY A 5 13.39 -0.18 0.82
C GLY A 5 12.23 0.68 1.34
N LEU A 6 12.48 1.42 2.42
CA LEU A 6 11.45 2.22 3.09
C LEU A 6 11.80 3.70 3.15
N VAL A 7 10.80 4.54 2.94
CA VAL A 7 10.88 5.97 3.23
C VAL A 7 10.05 6.28 4.47
N LEU A 8 10.66 6.94 5.43
CA LEU A 8 10.03 7.45 6.64
C LEU A 8 9.74 8.94 6.48
N ASP A 9 8.62 9.37 7.03
CA ASP A 9 8.10 10.75 7.00
C ASP A 9 8.71 11.66 8.08
N HIS A 10 9.72 11.16 8.79
CA HIS A 10 10.42 11.88 9.84
C HIS A 10 11.93 11.70 9.67
N GLY A 11 12.68 12.71 10.12
CA GLY A 11 14.14 12.75 10.15
C GLY A 11 14.70 12.87 11.56
N ALA A 12 16.03 12.88 11.64
CA ALA A 12 16.77 13.15 12.86
C ALA A 12 16.46 14.57 13.37
N ARG A 13 16.17 14.67 14.66
CA ARG A 13 15.81 15.94 15.32
C ARG A 13 17.01 16.67 15.91
N HIS A 14 18.05 15.94 16.29
CA HIS A 14 19.26 16.52 16.85
C HIS A 14 20.20 16.98 15.72
N PRO A 15 20.75 18.20 15.76
CA PRO A 15 21.57 18.76 14.68
C PRO A 15 22.87 17.97 14.45
N ASP A 16 23.48 17.44 15.51
CA ASP A 16 24.76 16.69 15.42
C ASP A 16 24.60 15.24 14.98
N MET A 17 23.37 14.76 14.73
CA MET A 17 23.17 13.42 14.19
C MET A 17 23.62 13.36 12.72
N LYS A 18 24.29 12.27 12.36
CA LYS A 18 24.74 12.03 10.98
C LYS A 18 23.55 12.06 10.02
N LYS A 19 23.62 12.87 8.97
CA LYS A 19 22.59 12.93 7.92
C LYS A 19 22.65 11.76 6.95
N ARG A 20 23.79 11.09 6.86
CA ARG A 20 24.03 9.93 6.00
C ARG A 20 24.82 8.89 6.77
N VAL A 21 24.37 7.66 6.66
CA VAL A 21 24.92 6.49 7.33
C VAL A 21 25.01 5.37 6.30
N GLU A 22 26.23 4.91 6.04
CA GLU A 22 26.49 3.77 5.16
C GLU A 22 26.64 2.51 6.01
N ASP A 23 26.29 1.36 5.44
CA ASP A 23 26.33 0.05 6.12
C ASP A 23 25.71 0.08 7.52
N ALA A 24 24.41 0.40 7.57
CA ALA A 24 23.70 0.71 8.80
C ALA A 24 23.01 -0.53 9.39
N PHE A 25 23.31 -0.82 10.66
CA PHE A 25 22.43 -1.66 11.47
C PHE A 25 21.22 -0.86 11.93
N VAL A 26 20.04 -1.43 11.74
CA VAL A 26 18.76 -0.80 12.04
C VAL A 26 18.12 -1.50 13.24
N LEU A 27 18.10 -0.82 14.38
CA LEU A 27 17.35 -1.25 15.55
C LEU A 27 15.92 -0.72 15.46
N THR A 28 14.95 -1.63 15.43
CA THR A 28 13.52 -1.28 15.49
C THR A 28 12.99 -1.57 16.88
N CYS A 29 12.47 -0.55 17.57
CA CYS A 29 11.98 -0.72 18.94
C CYS A 29 10.67 0.03 19.21
N ASN A 30 9.95 -0.45 20.23
CA ASN A 30 8.72 0.15 20.76
C ASN A 30 8.87 0.45 22.27
N VAL A 31 10.02 0.99 22.65
CA VAL A 31 10.37 1.29 24.05
C VAL A 31 10.24 2.77 24.29
N SER A 32 9.69 3.19 25.43
CA SER A 32 9.72 4.60 25.76
C SER A 32 11.12 5.02 26.20
N LEU A 33 11.70 5.94 25.43
CA LEU A 33 12.92 6.67 25.77
C LEU A 33 12.57 8.12 26.09
N GLU A 34 11.37 8.35 26.64
CA GLU A 34 10.95 9.65 27.15
C GLU A 34 10.32 9.48 28.52
N TYR A 35 10.27 10.59 29.27
CA TYR A 35 9.59 10.63 30.55
C TYR A 35 8.10 10.30 30.38
N GLU A 36 7.67 9.14 30.85
CA GLU A 36 6.28 8.74 30.90
C GLU A 36 5.72 9.07 32.29
N LYS A 37 4.62 9.84 32.31
CA LYS A 37 3.80 9.91 33.53
C LYS A 37 3.14 8.55 33.71
N THR A 38 3.08 8.09 34.95
CA THR A 38 2.38 6.86 35.30
C THR A 38 0.89 6.96 34.95
N GLU A 39 0.34 5.90 34.35
CA GLU A 39 -1.08 5.84 33.94
C GLU A 39 -2.02 5.82 35.14
N VAL A 40 -1.59 5.17 36.22
CA VAL A 40 -2.26 5.25 37.53
C VAL A 40 -1.80 6.53 38.20
N SER A 41 -2.75 7.32 38.73
CA SER A 41 -2.52 8.52 39.54
C SER A 41 -1.49 8.28 40.65
N SER A 42 -0.22 8.42 40.32
CA SER A 42 0.89 8.29 41.25
C SER A 42 1.22 9.69 41.73
N GLY A 43 0.46 10.15 42.73
CA GLY A 43 0.82 11.37 43.43
C GLY A 43 2.03 11.09 44.30
N PHE A 44 3.20 11.62 43.94
CA PHE A 44 4.34 11.61 44.83
C PHE A 44 4.15 12.69 45.91
N PHE A 45 3.90 12.27 47.15
CA PHE A 45 3.92 13.16 48.31
C PHE A 45 5.35 13.21 48.84
N TYR A 46 6.03 14.35 48.66
CA TYR A 46 7.35 14.61 49.21
C TYR A 46 7.27 15.64 50.33
N LYS A 47 8.05 15.47 51.39
CA LYS A 47 8.09 16.39 52.55
C LYS A 47 9.24 17.39 52.44
N SER A 48 10.25 17.09 51.64
CA SER A 48 11.46 17.91 51.46
C SER A 48 11.81 18.13 49.98
N ALA A 49 12.57 19.20 49.70
CA ALA A 49 13.08 19.48 48.35
C ALA A 49 14.10 18.43 47.89
N GLU A 50 14.89 17.87 48.82
CA GLU A 50 15.89 16.83 48.52
C GLU A 50 15.25 15.51 48.04
N GLU A 51 14.14 15.10 48.65
CA GLU A 51 13.39 13.91 48.22
C GLU A 51 12.87 14.06 46.79
N ARG A 52 12.36 15.25 46.45
CA ARG A 52 11.92 15.58 45.09
C ARG A 52 13.07 15.46 44.09
N GLU A 53 14.25 15.98 44.42
CA GLU A 53 15.40 15.93 43.53
C GLU A 53 15.90 14.49 43.31
N LYS A 54 15.90 13.66 44.37
CA LYS A 54 16.26 12.24 44.27
C LYS A 54 15.32 11.45 43.35
N LEU A 55 14.00 11.70 43.40
CA LEU A 55 13.03 11.04 42.53
C LEU A 55 13.24 11.43 41.06
N VAL A 56 13.41 12.72 40.77
CA VAL A 56 13.67 13.20 39.40
C VAL A 56 14.97 12.60 38.86
N LYS A 57 16.01 12.45 39.69
CA LYS A 57 17.26 11.78 39.31
C LYS A 57 17.06 10.28 39.06
N ALA A 58 16.26 9.60 39.88
CA ALA A 58 15.98 8.17 39.71
C ALA A 58 15.22 7.88 38.40
N GLU A 59 14.22 8.71 38.06
CA GLU A 59 13.48 8.59 36.80
C GLU A 59 14.37 8.85 35.59
N ARG A 60 15.26 9.85 35.65
CA ARG A 60 16.26 10.08 34.61
C ARG A 60 17.22 8.92 34.47
N LYS A 61 17.73 8.40 35.59
CA LYS A 61 18.64 7.25 35.60
C LYS A 61 18.01 6.05 34.92
N PHE A 62 16.72 5.81 35.11
CA PHE A 62 16.00 4.73 34.43
C PHE A 62 16.01 4.88 32.90
N ILE A 63 15.86 6.09 32.37
CA ILE A 63 15.93 6.34 30.93
C ILE A 63 17.38 6.23 30.44
N GLU A 64 18.32 6.81 31.18
CA GLU A 64 19.76 6.73 30.89
C GLU A 64 20.24 5.27 30.83
N ASP A 65 19.82 4.41 31.75
CA ASP A 65 20.15 2.98 31.75
C ASP A 65 19.65 2.28 30.48
N ARG A 66 18.45 2.64 29.97
CA ARG A 66 17.92 2.11 28.71
C ARG A 66 18.70 2.58 27.50
N VAL A 67 19.08 3.87 27.47
CA VAL A 67 19.89 4.43 26.39
C VAL A 67 21.30 3.83 26.41
N ASN A 68 21.87 3.63 27.59
CA ASN A 68 23.18 3.00 27.77
C ASN A 68 23.18 1.57 27.23
N LYS A 69 22.15 0.76 27.47
CA LYS A 69 22.00 -0.58 26.86
C LYS A 69 22.02 -0.53 25.33
N ILE A 70 21.40 0.48 24.70
CA ILE A 70 21.43 0.66 23.24
C ILE A 70 22.83 1.07 22.77
N ILE A 71 23.52 1.95 23.50
CA ILE A 71 24.90 2.36 23.21
C ILE A 71 25.87 1.18 23.37
N GLU A 72 25.67 0.33 24.37
CA GLU A 72 26.43 -0.91 24.56
C GLU A 72 26.23 -1.88 23.40
N LEU A 73 24.99 -2.07 22.95
CA LEU A 73 24.71 -2.88 21.75
C LEU A 73 25.43 -2.31 20.52
N LYS A 74 25.38 -0.98 20.33
CA LYS A 74 26.10 -0.31 19.25
C LYS A 74 27.60 -0.58 19.34
N ARG A 75 28.22 -0.46 20.52
CA ARG A 75 29.65 -0.74 20.71
C ARG A 75 29.98 -2.21 20.43
N LYS A 76 29.12 -3.14 20.84
CA LYS A 76 29.30 -4.58 20.60
C LYS A 76 29.28 -4.94 19.13
N VAL A 77 28.42 -4.29 18.33
CA VAL A 77 28.20 -4.64 16.91
C VAL A 77 29.08 -3.81 15.97
N CYS A 78 29.21 -2.51 16.22
CA CYS A 78 29.98 -1.60 15.37
C CYS A 78 31.46 -1.53 15.75
N GLY A 79 31.85 -1.76 17.01
CA GLY A 79 33.24 -1.64 17.46
C GLY A 79 33.93 -0.36 16.95
N ASP A 80 35.16 -0.51 16.46
CA ASP A 80 35.93 0.53 15.76
C ASP A 80 35.66 0.59 14.24
N SER A 81 34.70 -0.20 13.74
CA SER A 81 34.39 -0.24 12.31
C SER A 81 33.55 0.96 11.90
N ASP A 82 33.65 1.36 10.62
CA ASP A 82 32.83 2.42 10.00
C ASP A 82 31.33 2.07 9.86
N LYS A 83 30.87 0.99 10.51
CA LYS A 83 29.48 0.53 10.43
C LYS A 83 28.54 1.50 11.11
N GLY A 84 27.46 1.82 10.41
CA GLY A 84 26.40 2.67 10.88
C GLY A 84 25.50 2.02 11.93
N PHE A 85 24.86 2.84 12.76
CA PHE A 85 23.80 2.37 13.66
C PHE A 85 22.66 3.38 13.70
N VAL A 86 21.45 2.90 13.42
CA VAL A 86 20.23 3.68 13.32
C VAL A 86 19.18 3.07 14.25
N VAL A 87 18.59 3.89 15.11
CA VAL A 87 17.50 3.50 16.00
C VAL A 87 16.21 4.10 15.47
N ILE A 88 15.21 3.26 15.26
CA ILE A 88 13.88 3.66 14.85
C ILE A 88 12.92 3.24 15.95
N ASN A 89 12.48 4.23 16.73
CA ASN A 89 11.57 4.02 17.84
C ASN A 89 10.13 4.42 17.45
N GLN A 90 9.17 3.55 17.77
CA GLN A 90 7.75 3.86 17.66
C GLN A 90 7.32 4.90 18.70
N LYS A 91 7.90 4.87 19.90
CA LYS A 91 7.61 5.85 20.97
C LYS A 91 8.50 7.09 20.84
N GLY A 92 8.32 8.05 21.76
CA GLY A 92 9.15 9.24 21.82
C GLY A 92 10.56 8.96 22.33
N ILE A 93 11.43 9.96 22.08
CA ILE A 93 12.79 10.02 22.60
C ILE A 93 12.96 11.45 23.15
N ASP A 94 13.39 11.57 24.41
CA ASP A 94 13.62 12.85 25.05
C ASP A 94 14.92 13.52 24.57
N PRO A 95 15.07 14.85 24.76
CA PRO A 95 16.24 15.58 24.30
C PRO A 95 17.57 15.08 24.87
N PHE A 96 17.65 14.72 26.16
CA PHE A 96 18.91 14.25 26.76
C PHE A 96 19.32 12.89 26.19
N SER A 97 18.35 12.00 25.95
CA SER A 97 18.58 10.75 25.23
C SER A 97 19.04 10.97 23.79
N LEU A 98 18.47 11.96 23.09
CA LEU A 98 18.93 12.32 21.75
C LEU A 98 20.37 12.82 21.75
N ASP A 99 20.77 13.65 22.71
CA ASP A 99 22.14 14.14 22.86
C ASP A 99 23.12 12.98 23.13
N ALA A 100 22.74 12.05 24.01
CA ALA A 100 23.56 10.86 24.31
C ALA A 100 23.74 9.95 23.08
N LEU A 101 22.65 9.70 22.34
CA LEU A 101 22.69 8.92 21.09
C LEU A 101 23.49 9.65 19.99
N ALA A 102 23.36 10.97 19.88
CA ALA A 102 24.12 11.78 18.92
C ALA A 102 25.63 11.76 19.22
N LYS A 103 26.02 11.91 20.49
CA LYS A 103 27.43 11.77 20.93
C LYS A 103 27.98 10.39 20.66
N ALA A 104 27.16 9.36 20.83
CA ALA A 104 27.52 8.00 20.46
C ALA A 104 27.56 7.79 18.93
N GLY A 105 27.17 8.76 18.11
CA GLY A 105 27.11 8.64 16.65
C GLY A 105 26.00 7.72 16.15
N ILE A 106 24.87 7.67 16.85
CA ILE A 106 23.67 6.91 16.50
C ILE A 106 22.63 7.87 15.93
N VAL A 107 22.05 7.53 14.78
CA VAL A 107 20.90 8.28 14.25
C VAL A 107 19.63 7.75 14.89
N ALA A 108 18.92 8.60 15.62
CA ALA A 108 17.71 8.21 16.32
C ALA A 108 16.47 8.88 15.71
N LEU A 109 15.52 8.04 15.31
CA LEU A 109 14.20 8.42 14.83
C LEU A 109 13.17 8.13 15.91
N ARG A 110 12.34 9.12 16.21
CA ARG A 110 11.28 9.02 17.23
C ARG A 110 9.90 9.01 16.57
N ARG A 111 8.91 8.45 17.27
CA ARG A 111 7.50 8.46 16.88
C ARG A 111 7.26 7.86 15.49
N ALA A 112 7.96 6.78 15.15
CA ALA A 112 7.72 6.05 13.92
C ALA A 112 6.31 5.43 13.92
N LYS A 113 5.62 5.49 12.78
CA LYS A 113 4.29 4.88 12.64
C LYS A 113 4.40 3.36 12.78
N ARG A 114 3.48 2.72 13.51
CA ARG A 114 3.42 1.25 13.68
C ARG A 114 3.51 0.48 12.36
N ARG A 115 2.76 0.92 11.34
CA ARG A 115 2.80 0.33 9.98
C ARG A 115 4.20 0.34 9.33
N ASN A 116 5.03 1.31 9.69
CA ASN A 116 6.40 1.40 9.18
C ASN A 116 7.30 0.40 9.92
N MET A 117 7.05 0.12 11.21
CA MET A 117 7.80 -0.89 11.97
C MET A 117 7.67 -2.27 11.34
N GLU A 118 6.45 -2.70 11.03
CA GLU A 118 6.19 -3.97 10.34
C GLU A 118 6.89 -4.03 8.97
N ARG A 119 6.90 -2.92 8.24
CA ARG A 119 7.57 -2.82 6.94
C ARG A 119 9.09 -2.77 7.05
N LEU A 120 9.64 -2.20 8.11
CA LEU A 120 11.09 -2.17 8.37
C LEU A 120 11.63 -3.56 8.60
N THR A 121 10.94 -4.36 9.43
CA THR A 121 11.26 -5.77 9.67
C THR A 121 11.25 -6.57 8.36
N LEU A 122 10.29 -6.31 7.47
CA LEU A 122 10.22 -6.96 6.16
C LEU A 122 11.24 -6.44 5.14
N ALA A 123 11.67 -5.19 5.26
CA ALA A 123 12.61 -4.57 4.32
C ALA A 123 14.07 -4.84 4.71
N CYS A 124 14.45 -4.51 5.95
CA CYS A 124 15.82 -4.58 6.48
C CYS A 124 16.13 -5.91 7.17
N GLY A 125 15.11 -6.72 7.49
CA GLY A 125 15.27 -7.82 8.45
C GLY A 125 15.28 -7.33 9.90
N GLY A 126 15.66 -8.22 10.81
CA GLY A 126 15.63 -7.98 12.26
C GLY A 126 14.25 -8.23 12.89
N THR A 127 14.16 -7.99 14.20
CA THR A 127 12.93 -8.18 15.00
C THR A 127 12.57 -6.88 15.72
N ALA A 128 11.28 -6.53 15.72
CA ALA A 128 10.80 -5.37 16.45
C ALA A 128 10.85 -5.63 17.98
N MET A 129 11.73 -4.91 18.68
CA MET A 129 11.99 -5.12 20.10
C MET A 129 11.07 -4.29 20.99
N ASN A 130 10.43 -4.95 21.96
CA ASN A 130 9.56 -4.29 22.94
C ASN A 130 10.26 -3.93 24.26
N SER A 131 11.43 -4.53 24.52
CA SER A 131 12.25 -4.28 25.70
C SER A 131 13.70 -4.04 25.26
N VAL A 132 14.43 -3.21 26.02
CA VAL A 132 15.87 -3.01 25.82
C VAL A 132 16.73 -4.06 26.54
N GLU A 133 16.13 -4.93 27.35
CA GLU A 133 16.87 -5.92 28.14
C GLU A 133 17.30 -7.11 27.30
N ASP A 134 16.45 -7.52 26.35
CA ASP A 134 16.67 -8.67 25.47
C ASP A 134 17.38 -8.27 24.16
N LEU A 135 18.17 -7.20 24.18
CA LEU A 135 18.85 -6.70 22.99
C LEU A 135 20.04 -7.60 22.62
N THR A 136 19.87 -8.37 21.54
CA THR A 136 20.94 -9.16 20.93
C THR A 136 21.29 -8.63 19.55
N PRO A 137 22.53 -8.87 19.04
CA PRO A 137 22.92 -8.48 17.68
C PRO A 137 22.00 -9.07 16.59
N ASP A 138 21.43 -10.25 16.84
CA ASP A 138 20.56 -10.97 15.89
C ASP A 138 19.21 -10.27 15.68
N CYS A 139 18.80 -9.41 16.62
CA CYS A 139 17.58 -8.63 16.50
C CYS A 139 17.69 -7.46 15.51
N LEU A 140 18.90 -7.11 15.09
CA LEU A 140 19.15 -5.94 14.23
C LEU A 140 18.83 -6.25 12.77
N GLY A 141 18.20 -5.30 12.09
CA GLY A 141 18.10 -5.29 10.64
C GLY A 141 19.35 -4.70 10.00
N HIS A 142 19.48 -4.87 8.69
CA HIS A 142 20.57 -4.32 7.89
C HIS A 142 20.05 -3.46 6.74
N ALA A 143 20.69 -2.31 6.53
CA ALA A 143 20.46 -1.43 5.39
C ALA A 143 21.78 -0.85 4.89
N GLY A 144 22.09 -1.06 3.60
CA GLY A 144 23.35 -0.57 3.03
C GLY A 144 23.46 0.95 2.98
N LEU A 145 22.35 1.68 2.95
CA LEU A 145 22.36 3.15 2.98
C LEU A 145 21.13 3.70 3.72
N VAL A 146 21.38 4.53 4.72
CA VAL A 146 20.34 5.33 5.38
C VAL A 146 20.72 6.80 5.30
N TYR A 147 19.83 7.63 4.75
CA TYR A 147 20.08 9.07 4.66
C TYR A 147 18.83 9.90 4.86
N GLU A 148 19.02 11.08 5.45
CA GLU A 148 18.01 12.11 5.58
C GLU A 148 18.01 12.98 4.30
N TYR A 149 16.82 13.16 3.74
CA TYR A 149 16.55 14.08 2.65
C TYR A 149 15.54 15.12 3.12
N THR A 150 15.96 16.37 3.14
CA THR A 150 15.11 17.50 3.51
C THR A 150 14.49 18.10 2.26
N LEU A 151 13.16 18.21 2.23
CA LEU A 151 12.40 18.84 1.16
C LEU A 151 11.53 19.94 1.77
N GLY A 152 11.89 21.20 1.54
CA GLY A 152 11.27 22.33 2.24
C GLY A 152 11.54 22.26 3.74
N GLU A 153 10.49 22.28 4.55
CA GLU A 153 10.57 22.15 6.02
C GLU A 153 10.47 20.69 6.50
N GLU A 154 10.10 19.77 5.61
CA GLU A 154 9.90 18.37 5.94
C GLU A 154 11.17 17.55 5.73
N LYS A 155 11.41 16.61 6.65
CA LYS A 155 12.55 15.69 6.62
C LYS A 155 12.06 14.28 6.37
N TYR A 156 12.65 13.62 5.39
CA TYR A 156 12.35 12.25 5.03
C TYR A 156 13.60 11.39 5.23
N THR A 157 13.48 10.25 5.90
CA THR A 157 14.60 9.31 6.02
C THR A 157 14.41 8.18 5.03
N PHE A 158 15.39 8.01 4.15
CA PHE A 158 15.44 6.95 3.15
C PHE A 158 16.28 5.82 3.69
N ILE A 159 15.75 4.60 3.61
CA ILE A 159 16.42 3.37 3.97
C ILE A 159 16.45 2.53 2.70
N GLU A 160 17.63 2.40 2.12
CA GLU A 160 17.87 1.79 0.82
C GLU A 160 18.96 0.72 0.90
N LYS A 161 19.08 -0.07 -0.17
CA LYS A 161 20.06 -1.17 -0.29
C LYS A 161 19.94 -2.19 0.85
N CYS A 162 18.71 -2.53 1.23
CA CYS A 162 18.47 -3.70 2.07
C CYS A 162 18.78 -4.97 1.28
N GLU A 163 19.31 -6.01 1.92
CA GLU A 163 19.73 -7.25 1.24
C GLU A 163 18.58 -7.97 0.53
N ASN A 164 17.43 -8.10 1.19
CA ASN A 164 16.24 -8.76 0.63
C ASN A 164 14.95 -7.99 0.94
N PRO A 165 14.67 -6.88 0.22
CA PRO A 165 13.54 -6.03 0.55
C PRO A 165 12.22 -6.67 0.09
N ARG A 166 11.51 -7.34 1.01
CA ARG A 166 10.12 -7.78 0.77
C ARG A 166 9.12 -6.62 0.75
N SER A 167 9.50 -5.48 1.33
CA SER A 167 8.73 -4.24 1.28
C SER A 167 9.52 -3.18 0.52
N VAL A 168 8.92 -2.64 -0.54
CA VAL A 168 9.44 -1.53 -1.34
C VAL A 168 8.55 -0.30 -1.20
N THR A 169 9.05 0.88 -1.56
CA THR A 169 8.31 2.14 -1.47
C THR A 169 8.26 2.84 -2.83
N LEU A 170 7.04 3.15 -3.29
CA LEU A 170 6.82 4.00 -4.45
C LEU A 170 6.68 5.45 -3.96
N LEU A 171 7.69 6.27 -4.24
CA LEU A 171 7.65 7.70 -3.95
C LEU A 171 6.98 8.44 -5.10
N ILE A 172 5.82 9.02 -4.82
CA ILE A 172 5.06 9.86 -5.75
C ILE A 172 5.30 11.31 -5.37
N ARG A 173 5.68 12.13 -6.36
CA ARG A 173 5.81 13.58 -6.22
C ARG A 173 4.75 14.23 -7.08
N GLY A 174 4.09 15.25 -6.55
CA GLY A 174 3.06 15.97 -7.27
C GLY A 174 2.84 17.35 -6.66
N PRO A 175 2.44 18.34 -7.47
CA PRO A 175 2.29 19.73 -7.02
C PRO A 175 1.06 19.90 -6.12
N ASN A 176 -0.02 19.16 -6.40
CA ASN A 176 -1.31 19.30 -5.74
C ASN A 176 -1.74 18.00 -5.06
N LYS A 177 -2.43 18.11 -3.91
CA LYS A 177 -2.93 16.97 -3.13
C LYS A 177 -3.94 16.10 -3.91
N HIS A 178 -4.77 16.72 -4.75
CA HIS A 178 -5.75 16.00 -5.56
C HIS A 178 -5.06 15.13 -6.62
N THR A 179 -4.09 15.69 -7.34
CA THR A 179 -3.27 14.96 -8.31
C THR A 179 -2.49 13.81 -7.66
N LEU A 180 -1.93 14.04 -6.46
CA LEU A 180 -1.25 13.00 -5.68
C LEU A 180 -2.19 11.84 -5.33
N THR A 181 -3.41 12.14 -4.91
CA THR A 181 -4.42 11.12 -4.59
C THR A 181 -4.80 10.32 -5.83
N GLN A 182 -5.05 11.00 -6.95
CA GLN A 182 -5.39 10.35 -8.23
C GLN A 182 -4.27 9.42 -8.73
N ILE A 183 -3.02 9.86 -8.70
CA ILE A 183 -1.87 9.03 -9.12
C ILE A 183 -1.70 7.84 -8.16
N LYS A 184 -1.88 8.06 -6.86
CA LYS A 184 -1.80 6.99 -5.86
C LYS A 184 -2.86 5.91 -6.10
N ASP A 185 -4.09 6.31 -6.36
CA ASP A 185 -5.19 5.36 -6.59
C ASP A 185 -4.98 4.62 -7.92
N ALA A 186 -4.58 5.32 -8.98
CA ALA A 186 -4.24 4.69 -10.27
C ALA A 186 -3.09 3.67 -10.14
N LEU A 187 -2.03 3.99 -9.39
CA LEU A 187 -0.94 3.05 -9.12
C LEU A 187 -1.41 1.86 -8.29
N ARG A 188 -2.28 2.09 -7.30
CA ARG A 188 -2.82 1.00 -6.48
C ARG A 188 -3.65 0.03 -7.30
N ASP A 189 -4.47 0.54 -8.22
CA ASP A 189 -5.30 -0.28 -9.10
C ASP A 189 -4.45 -1.04 -10.11
N GLY A 190 -3.45 -0.38 -10.71
CA GLY A 190 -2.49 -1.05 -11.59
C GLY A 190 -1.69 -2.15 -10.89
N LEU A 191 -1.19 -1.91 -9.67
CA LEU A 191 -0.48 -2.93 -8.88
C LEU A 191 -1.38 -4.12 -8.55
N ARG A 192 -2.66 -3.89 -8.27
CA ARG A 192 -3.64 -4.96 -8.03
C ARG A 192 -3.94 -5.74 -9.29
N ALA A 193 -4.06 -5.08 -10.44
CA ALA A 193 -4.24 -5.76 -11.73
C ALA A 193 -3.05 -6.67 -12.06
N VAL A 194 -1.81 -6.20 -11.85
CA VAL A 194 -0.61 -7.02 -12.03
C VAL A 194 -0.57 -8.18 -11.03
N LYS A 195 -0.91 -7.94 -9.75
CA LYS A 195 -1.00 -8.99 -8.74
C LYS A 195 -1.98 -10.09 -9.16
N ASN A 196 -3.17 -9.70 -9.62
CA ASN A 196 -4.17 -10.64 -10.09
C ASN A 196 -3.67 -11.46 -11.29
N ALA A 197 -2.92 -10.85 -12.22
CA ALA A 197 -2.35 -11.57 -13.35
C ALA A 197 -1.33 -12.63 -12.90
N ILE A 198 -0.53 -12.31 -11.87
CA ILE A 198 0.43 -13.26 -11.28
C ILE A 198 -0.31 -14.41 -10.57
N GLU A 199 -1.37 -14.11 -9.83
CA GLU A 199 -2.14 -15.11 -9.08
C GLU A 199 -2.98 -16.01 -10.00
N ASP A 200 -3.56 -15.46 -11.06
CA ASP A 200 -4.42 -16.18 -12.01
C ASP A 200 -3.63 -17.08 -12.97
N GLY A 201 -2.36 -16.76 -13.24
CA GLY A 201 -1.51 -17.46 -14.22
C GLY A 201 -1.99 -17.34 -15.68
N CYS A 202 -3.06 -16.57 -15.92
CA CYS A 202 -3.65 -16.34 -17.23
C CYS A 202 -4.28 -14.94 -17.30
N VAL A 203 -4.32 -14.39 -18.52
CA VAL A 203 -4.95 -13.11 -18.84
C VAL A 203 -5.80 -13.27 -20.10
N VAL A 204 -6.82 -12.45 -20.24
CA VAL A 204 -7.73 -12.48 -21.39
C VAL A 204 -7.57 -11.19 -22.20
N PRO A 205 -7.70 -11.24 -23.55
CA PRO A 205 -7.62 -10.02 -24.36
C PRO A 205 -8.72 -9.02 -23.97
N GLY A 206 -8.31 -7.76 -23.81
CA GLY A 206 -9.20 -6.67 -23.38
C GLY A 206 -9.90 -5.96 -24.54
N ALA A 207 -10.08 -4.65 -24.43
CA ALA A 207 -10.71 -3.79 -25.45
C ALA A 207 -12.12 -4.22 -25.90
N GLY A 208 -12.85 -4.94 -25.04
CA GLY A 208 -14.18 -5.47 -25.38
C GLY A 208 -14.16 -6.75 -26.23
N ALA A 209 -12.98 -7.31 -26.53
CA ALA A 209 -12.84 -8.48 -27.39
C ALA A 209 -13.50 -9.74 -26.80
N LEU A 210 -13.34 -9.93 -25.49
CA LEU A 210 -13.98 -11.04 -24.77
C LEU A 210 -15.51 -10.91 -24.79
N GLU A 211 -16.03 -9.71 -24.56
CA GLU A 211 -17.47 -9.45 -24.56
C GLU A 211 -18.11 -9.74 -25.92
N VAL A 212 -17.48 -9.32 -27.01
CA VAL A 212 -17.94 -9.60 -28.38
C VAL A 212 -17.91 -11.10 -28.65
N ALA A 213 -16.84 -11.80 -28.25
CA ALA A 213 -16.72 -13.24 -28.43
C ALA A 213 -17.80 -14.03 -27.65
N ILE A 214 -18.05 -13.66 -26.38
CA ILE A 214 -19.08 -14.30 -25.56
C ILE A 214 -20.47 -14.03 -26.14
N ALA A 215 -20.78 -12.79 -26.53
CA ALA A 215 -22.06 -12.44 -27.13
C ALA A 215 -22.33 -13.26 -28.39
N ASN A 216 -21.34 -13.38 -29.28
CA ASN A 216 -21.45 -14.20 -30.49
C ASN A 216 -21.64 -15.69 -30.18
N ALA A 217 -20.94 -16.21 -29.18
CA ALA A 217 -21.10 -17.60 -28.74
C ALA A 217 -22.51 -17.86 -28.16
N LEU A 218 -23.05 -16.93 -27.36
CA LEU A 218 -24.39 -17.03 -26.80
C LEU A 218 -25.49 -16.96 -27.86
N VAL A 219 -25.34 -16.09 -28.86
CA VAL A 219 -26.27 -16.00 -30.00
C VAL A 219 -26.26 -17.32 -30.80
N LYS A 220 -25.09 -17.92 -31.02
CA LYS A 220 -24.97 -19.25 -31.65
C LYS A 220 -25.56 -20.37 -30.78
N HIS A 221 -25.47 -20.25 -29.45
CA HIS A 221 -26.01 -21.22 -28.50
C HIS A 221 -27.53 -21.11 -28.31
N LYS A 222 -28.12 -19.94 -28.56
CA LYS A 222 -29.54 -19.62 -28.37
C LYS A 222 -30.52 -20.69 -28.92
N PRO A 223 -30.34 -21.26 -30.13
CA PRO A 223 -31.27 -22.26 -30.67
C PRO A 223 -31.34 -23.56 -29.86
N SER A 224 -30.30 -23.87 -29.07
CA SER A 224 -30.25 -25.08 -28.24
C SER A 224 -31.11 -24.98 -26.97
N VAL A 225 -31.38 -23.76 -26.51
CA VAL A 225 -32.19 -23.49 -25.32
C VAL A 225 -33.67 -23.55 -25.70
N LYS A 226 -34.51 -24.19 -24.90
CA LYS A 226 -35.95 -24.34 -25.22
C LYS A 226 -36.81 -23.28 -24.52
N GLY A 227 -37.84 -22.82 -25.22
CA GLY A 227 -38.91 -21.97 -24.66
C GLY A 227 -38.48 -20.54 -24.35
N ARG A 228 -39.16 -19.93 -23.36
CA ARG A 228 -39.01 -18.50 -23.01
C ARG A 228 -37.59 -18.11 -22.56
N ALA A 229 -36.80 -19.05 -22.07
CA ALA A 229 -35.41 -18.82 -21.65
C ALA A 229 -34.53 -18.31 -22.81
N GLN A 230 -34.89 -18.59 -24.07
CA GLN A 230 -34.18 -18.03 -25.24
C GLN A 230 -34.15 -16.51 -25.26
N LEU A 231 -35.21 -15.84 -24.77
CA LEU A 231 -35.28 -14.38 -24.69
C LEU A 231 -34.30 -13.84 -23.65
N GLY A 232 -34.12 -14.55 -22.54
CA GLY A 232 -33.13 -14.19 -21.51
C GLY A 232 -31.70 -14.31 -22.02
N VAL A 233 -31.39 -15.38 -22.77
CA VAL A 233 -30.06 -15.56 -23.38
C VAL A 233 -29.77 -14.45 -24.39
N GLN A 234 -30.75 -14.08 -25.22
CA GLN A 234 -30.61 -12.96 -26.15
C GLN A 234 -30.34 -11.64 -25.42
N ALA A 235 -31.16 -11.31 -24.42
CA ALA A 235 -31.01 -10.09 -23.64
C ALA A 235 -29.64 -10.02 -22.93
N PHE A 236 -29.16 -11.15 -22.41
CA PHE A 236 -27.84 -11.22 -21.79
C PHE A 236 -26.71 -11.02 -22.81
N ALA A 237 -26.79 -11.66 -23.98
CA ALA A 237 -25.82 -11.48 -25.06
C ALA A 237 -25.72 -10.01 -25.52
N ASP A 238 -26.87 -9.36 -25.69
CA ASP A 238 -26.94 -7.95 -26.11
C ASP A 238 -26.39 -7.01 -25.01
N ALA A 239 -26.60 -7.35 -23.73
CA ALA A 239 -26.10 -6.57 -22.60
C ALA A 239 -24.56 -6.59 -22.51
N LEU A 240 -23.89 -7.68 -22.87
CA LEU A 240 -22.42 -7.75 -22.86
C LEU A 240 -21.77 -6.75 -23.82
N LEU A 241 -22.44 -6.42 -24.92
CA LEU A 241 -21.94 -5.47 -25.91
C LEU A 241 -21.94 -4.02 -25.42
N ILE A 242 -22.43 -3.73 -24.22
CA ILE A 242 -22.40 -2.38 -23.65
C ILE A 242 -20.98 -1.85 -23.47
N ILE A 243 -20.02 -2.71 -23.10
CA ILE A 243 -18.63 -2.32 -22.85
C ILE A 243 -17.98 -1.79 -24.12
N PRO A 244 -17.90 -2.54 -25.25
CA PRO A 244 -17.32 -2.02 -26.49
C PRO A 244 -18.10 -0.83 -27.06
N LYS A 245 -19.44 -0.79 -26.91
CA LYS A 245 -20.25 0.37 -27.34
C LYS A 245 -19.86 1.65 -26.61
N VAL A 246 -19.79 1.60 -25.28
CA VAL A 246 -19.46 2.77 -24.45
C VAL A 246 -18.00 3.16 -24.63
N LEU A 247 -17.09 2.21 -24.84
CA LEU A 247 -15.69 2.50 -25.18
C LEU A 247 -15.59 3.29 -26.49
N ALA A 248 -16.24 2.83 -27.56
CA ALA A 248 -16.29 3.56 -28.83
C ALA A 248 -16.91 4.96 -28.68
N GLN A 249 -18.01 5.06 -27.93
CA GLN A 249 -18.70 6.33 -27.65
C GLN A 249 -17.80 7.32 -26.90
N ASN A 250 -17.09 6.86 -25.86
CA ASN A 250 -16.19 7.69 -25.06
C ASN A 250 -14.97 8.15 -25.87
N SER A 251 -14.57 7.36 -26.87
CA SER A 251 -13.54 7.74 -27.85
C SER A 251 -14.04 8.66 -28.96
N GLY A 252 -15.34 8.96 -29.02
CA GLY A 252 -15.95 9.88 -29.99
C GLY A 252 -16.34 9.25 -31.34
N TYR A 253 -16.33 7.92 -31.45
CA TYR A 253 -16.73 7.19 -32.64
C TYR A 253 -18.20 6.76 -32.57
N ASP A 254 -18.81 6.44 -33.72
CA ASP A 254 -20.15 5.85 -33.75
C ASP A 254 -20.12 4.43 -33.14
N PRO A 255 -20.82 4.18 -32.02
CA PRO A 255 -20.83 2.87 -31.37
C PRO A 255 -21.42 1.77 -32.23
N GLN A 256 -22.35 2.09 -33.15
CA GLN A 256 -22.99 1.08 -33.98
C GLN A 256 -22.06 0.64 -35.11
N GLU A 257 -21.52 1.58 -35.89
CA GLU A 257 -20.57 1.27 -36.96
C GLU A 257 -19.35 0.51 -36.42
N THR A 258 -18.75 1.00 -35.34
CA THR A 258 -17.57 0.40 -34.73
C THR A 258 -17.84 -1.04 -34.28
N LEU A 259 -18.99 -1.28 -33.64
CA LEU A 259 -19.34 -2.60 -33.15
C LEU A 259 -19.57 -3.60 -34.29
N VAL A 260 -20.23 -3.17 -35.36
CA VAL A 260 -20.47 -4.02 -36.54
C VAL A 260 -19.13 -4.43 -37.17
N LYS A 261 -18.19 -3.49 -37.32
CA LYS A 261 -16.83 -3.77 -37.81
C LYS A 261 -16.11 -4.81 -36.94
N VAL A 262 -16.12 -4.62 -35.61
CA VAL A 262 -15.47 -5.55 -34.67
C VAL A 262 -16.13 -6.93 -34.69
N GLN A 263 -17.46 -7.00 -34.78
CA GLN A 263 -18.18 -8.27 -34.87
C GLN A 263 -17.88 -9.01 -36.18
N ALA A 264 -17.85 -8.29 -37.30
CA ALA A 264 -17.51 -8.86 -38.61
C ALA A 264 -16.08 -9.41 -38.60
N GLU A 265 -15.10 -8.60 -38.18
CA GLU A 265 -13.70 -9.02 -38.09
C GLU A 265 -13.51 -10.24 -37.17
N HIS A 266 -14.18 -10.26 -36.02
CA HIS A 266 -14.14 -11.42 -35.12
C HIS A 266 -14.74 -12.68 -35.75
N MET A 267 -15.84 -12.54 -36.51
CA MET A 267 -16.48 -13.67 -37.19
C MET A 267 -15.62 -14.23 -38.33
N GLU A 268 -14.93 -13.37 -39.07
CA GLU A 268 -14.07 -13.75 -40.20
C GLU A 268 -12.74 -14.33 -39.74
N SER A 269 -12.05 -13.66 -38.82
CA SER A 269 -10.72 -14.06 -38.35
C SER A 269 -10.74 -15.16 -37.28
N GLY A 270 -11.83 -15.26 -36.52
CA GLY A 270 -11.91 -16.08 -35.31
C GLY A 270 -10.98 -15.60 -34.17
N GLN A 271 -10.28 -14.48 -34.36
CA GLN A 271 -9.38 -13.90 -33.36
C GLN A 271 -10.12 -13.00 -32.39
N LEU A 272 -9.58 -12.82 -31.19
CA LEU A 272 -10.16 -11.94 -30.17
C LEU A 272 -9.88 -10.47 -30.52
N THR A 273 -10.78 -9.91 -31.33
CA THR A 273 -10.74 -8.54 -31.83
C THR A 273 -11.59 -7.62 -30.95
N GLY A 274 -11.02 -6.49 -30.53
CA GLY A 274 -11.67 -5.44 -29.76
C GLY A 274 -11.64 -4.09 -30.48
N VAL A 275 -12.07 -3.05 -29.78
CA VAL A 275 -12.12 -1.67 -30.30
C VAL A 275 -10.79 -0.95 -30.03
N ASP A 276 -10.15 -0.39 -31.06
CA ASP A 276 -9.07 0.57 -30.85
C ASP A 276 -9.65 1.94 -30.45
N LEU A 277 -9.27 2.41 -29.26
CA LEU A 277 -9.76 3.67 -28.70
C LEU A 277 -9.22 4.91 -29.44
N ASN A 278 -8.16 4.78 -30.23
CA ASN A 278 -7.54 5.90 -30.95
C ASN A 278 -7.99 6.03 -32.41
N THR A 279 -8.49 4.95 -33.01
CA THR A 279 -8.88 4.92 -34.43
C THR A 279 -10.35 4.58 -34.62
N GLY A 280 -10.99 3.90 -33.66
CA GLY A 280 -12.35 3.38 -33.79
C GLY A 280 -12.43 2.13 -34.67
N GLU A 281 -11.29 1.58 -35.10
CA GLU A 281 -11.23 0.41 -35.98
C GLU A 281 -11.01 -0.89 -35.19
N PRO A 282 -11.36 -2.05 -35.76
CA PRO A 282 -11.14 -3.33 -35.12
C PRO A 282 -9.65 -3.64 -34.97
N MET A 283 -9.25 -4.06 -33.77
CA MET A 283 -7.86 -4.42 -33.47
C MET A 283 -7.77 -5.76 -32.71
N VAL A 284 -6.74 -6.55 -33.01
CA VAL A 284 -6.45 -7.77 -32.24
C VAL A 284 -5.87 -7.37 -30.87
N ALA A 285 -6.68 -7.46 -29.81
CA ALA A 285 -6.34 -6.91 -28.50
C ALA A 285 -5.08 -7.55 -27.88
N ALA A 286 -4.86 -8.85 -28.14
CA ALA A 286 -3.66 -9.55 -27.69
C ALA A 286 -2.37 -9.01 -28.35
N ALA A 287 -2.42 -8.70 -29.65
CA ALA A 287 -1.28 -8.14 -30.39
C ALA A 287 -1.00 -6.69 -29.98
N ALA A 288 -2.04 -5.95 -29.61
CA ALA A 288 -1.95 -4.59 -29.07
C ALA A 288 -1.42 -4.54 -27.62
N GLY A 289 -1.28 -5.68 -26.95
CA GLY A 289 -0.86 -5.74 -25.55
C GLY A 289 -1.92 -5.28 -24.56
N ILE A 290 -3.20 -5.26 -24.95
CA ILE A 290 -4.32 -4.85 -24.10
C ILE A 290 -4.93 -6.10 -23.46
N TRP A 291 -4.74 -6.22 -22.15
CA TRP A 291 -5.12 -7.41 -21.39
C TRP A 291 -6.00 -7.06 -20.20
N ASP A 292 -6.99 -7.91 -19.96
CA ASP A 292 -7.83 -7.91 -18.77
C ASP A 292 -7.50 -9.14 -17.91
N ASN A 293 -7.66 -9.00 -16.58
CA ASN A 293 -7.48 -10.13 -15.67
C ASN A 293 -8.65 -11.12 -15.78
N TYR A 294 -8.34 -12.41 -15.80
CA TYR A 294 -9.35 -13.47 -15.84
C TYR A 294 -10.31 -13.41 -14.65
N ASN A 295 -9.78 -13.30 -13.43
CA ASN A 295 -10.60 -13.29 -12.21
C ASN A 295 -11.53 -12.08 -12.16
N VAL A 296 -11.10 -10.91 -12.66
CA VAL A 296 -11.93 -9.71 -12.73
C VAL A 296 -13.13 -9.95 -13.66
N LYS A 297 -12.92 -10.46 -14.88
CA LYS A 297 -14.02 -10.76 -15.81
C LYS A 297 -14.94 -11.86 -15.30
N LYS A 298 -14.39 -12.91 -14.70
CA LYS A 298 -15.16 -14.01 -14.09
C LYS A 298 -16.07 -13.49 -12.97
N GLN A 299 -15.52 -12.73 -12.03
CA GLN A 299 -16.27 -12.16 -10.91
C GLN A 299 -17.30 -11.14 -11.37
N LEU A 300 -16.97 -10.32 -12.38
CA LEU A 300 -17.88 -9.36 -12.98
C LEU A 300 -19.12 -10.06 -13.54
N LEU A 301 -18.93 -11.05 -14.42
CA LEU A 301 -20.04 -11.79 -15.04
C LEU A 301 -20.92 -12.47 -13.99
N HIS A 302 -20.31 -13.09 -12.98
CA HIS A 302 -21.06 -13.73 -11.90
C HIS A 302 -21.86 -12.72 -11.07
N SER A 303 -21.20 -11.65 -10.59
CA SER A 303 -21.81 -10.66 -9.71
C SER A 303 -22.92 -9.87 -10.40
N CYS A 304 -22.69 -9.43 -11.64
CA CYS A 304 -23.69 -8.73 -12.43
C CYS A 304 -24.93 -9.59 -12.65
N THR A 305 -24.76 -10.87 -12.97
CA THR A 305 -25.89 -11.79 -13.18
C THR A 305 -26.69 -11.99 -11.89
N VAL A 306 -26.02 -12.28 -10.78
CA VAL A 306 -26.68 -12.49 -9.48
C VAL A 306 -27.45 -11.24 -9.04
N ILE A 307 -26.84 -10.06 -9.15
CA ILE A 307 -27.48 -8.80 -8.75
C ILE A 307 -28.66 -8.48 -9.66
N ALA A 308 -28.49 -8.60 -10.98
CA ALA A 308 -29.58 -8.31 -11.93
C ALA A 308 -30.76 -9.27 -11.73
N SER A 309 -30.51 -10.56 -11.56
CA SER A 309 -31.57 -11.54 -11.28
C SER A 309 -32.29 -11.24 -9.97
N ASN A 310 -31.58 -10.85 -8.91
CA ASN A 310 -32.21 -10.48 -7.64
C ASN A 310 -33.10 -9.25 -7.77
N ILE A 311 -32.65 -8.22 -8.49
CA ILE A 311 -33.42 -6.98 -8.70
C ILE A 311 -34.65 -7.24 -9.56
N LEU A 312 -34.54 -8.09 -10.60
CA LEU A 312 -35.66 -8.44 -11.47
C LEU A 312 -36.78 -9.21 -10.77
N LEU A 313 -36.49 -9.87 -9.64
CA LEU A 313 -37.47 -10.60 -8.85
C LEU A 313 -38.17 -9.75 -7.78
N VAL A 314 -37.85 -8.45 -7.68
CA VAL A 314 -38.49 -7.55 -6.73
C VAL A 314 -39.80 -7.03 -7.33
N ASP A 315 -40.92 -7.50 -6.79
CA ASP A 315 -42.26 -7.04 -7.21
C ASP A 315 -42.69 -5.76 -6.47
N GLU A 316 -42.23 -5.55 -5.23
CA GLU A 316 -42.62 -4.40 -4.41
C GLU A 316 -41.45 -3.88 -3.56
N ILE A 317 -41.30 -2.55 -3.49
CA ILE A 317 -40.35 -1.87 -2.61
C ILE A 317 -41.15 -1.12 -1.54
N MET A 318 -41.33 -1.76 -0.38
CA MET A 318 -41.97 -1.12 0.76
C MET A 318 -40.99 -0.21 1.51
N ARG A 319 -41.27 1.11 1.50
CA ARG A 319 -40.58 2.06 2.36
C ARG A 319 -41.35 2.25 3.67
N ALA A 320 -41.11 1.36 4.62
CA ALA A 320 -41.65 1.47 5.98
C ALA A 320 -40.51 1.71 6.99
N GLY A 321 -40.71 2.69 7.85
CA GLY A 321 -39.79 3.00 8.95
C GLY A 321 -40.52 3.90 9.95
N MET A 322 -40.30 3.66 11.24
CA MET A 322 -40.85 4.55 12.26
C MET A 322 -40.23 5.93 12.07
N SER A 323 -41.06 6.94 11.78
CA SER A 323 -40.65 8.33 11.94
C SER A 323 -40.35 8.53 13.42
N SER A 324 -39.08 8.66 13.77
CA SER A 324 -38.71 9.21 15.08
C SER A 324 -39.10 10.69 15.09
N LEU A 325 -40.39 10.97 15.24
CA LEU A 325 -40.90 12.23 15.75
C LEU A 325 -40.47 12.29 17.23
N LYS A 326 -39.19 12.57 17.46
CA LYS A 326 -38.75 13.18 18.70
C LYS A 326 -38.76 14.68 18.45
N GLY A 327 -39.75 15.34 19.06
CA GLY A 327 -39.61 16.73 19.48
C GLY A 327 -38.56 16.87 20.58
#